data_AF-A0A0C3T555-F1
#
_entry.id   AF-A0A0C3T555-F1
#
_cell.length_a   1.000
_cell.length_b   1.000
_cell.length_c   1.000
_cell.angle_alpha   90.00
_cell.angle_beta   90.00
_cell.angle_gamma   90.00
#
_symmetry.space_group_name_H-M   'P 1'
#
loop_
_entity.id
_entity.type
_entity.pdbx_description
1 polymer ?
#
loop_
_entity_poly.entity_id
_entity_poly.type
_entity_poly.pdbx_seq_one_letter_code
_entity_poly.pdbx_strand_id
1 'polypeptide(L)'
;MGGCGDISFSGVHVWGSAEALSNLLLSNPETIKGRRVLELGAGIGLPSLVACFFASHVCMTERREELIEHFRENVRRNLPLIRRRRARDASLRQEDFVTAQILRTYARGGDDAVSC
;
A
#
# COMPACT_ATOMS: atom_id res chain seq x y z
N MET A 1 -34.94 1.00 6.53
CA MET A 1 -33.84 0.33 7.23
C MET A 1 -32.56 0.66 6.47
N GLY A 2 -31.83 1.66 6.92
CA GLY A 2 -30.53 2.05 6.37
C GLY A 2 -29.44 1.68 7.37
N GLY A 3 -28.30 1.20 6.87
CA GLY A 3 -27.14 0.85 7.68
C GLY A 3 -25.97 0.47 6.78
N CYS A 4 -25.14 1.47 6.50
CA CYS A 4 -23.70 1.41 6.22
C CYS A 4 -23.09 0.03 5.93
N GLY A 5 -22.54 -0.12 4.72
CA GLY A 5 -21.97 -1.35 4.18
C GLY A 5 -21.06 -2.10 5.16
N ASP A 6 -21.32 -3.40 5.23
CA ASP A 6 -20.62 -4.34 6.07
C ASP A 6 -19.11 -4.25 5.85
N ILE A 7 -18.36 -4.07 6.94
CA ILE A 7 -16.89 -4.08 6.99
C ILE A 7 -16.32 -5.35 6.31
N SER A 8 -17.13 -6.42 6.28
CA SER A 8 -16.75 -7.80 5.98
C SER A 8 -16.49 -8.13 4.51
N PHE A 9 -17.06 -7.40 3.53
CA PHE A 9 -17.00 -7.90 2.15
C PHE A 9 -15.87 -7.29 1.30
N SER A 10 -15.60 -5.99 1.40
CA SER A 10 -14.81 -5.31 0.37
C SER A 10 -13.37 -4.94 0.74
N GLY A 11 -13.06 -4.74 2.02
CA GLY A 11 -11.76 -4.14 2.42
C GLY A 11 -10.66 -5.13 2.74
N VAL A 12 -11.01 -6.39 3.04
CA VAL A 12 -10.11 -7.42 3.60
C VAL A 12 -9.77 -8.55 2.62
N HIS A 13 -10.35 -8.52 1.41
CA HIS A 13 -10.11 -9.50 0.36
C HIS A 13 -9.12 -8.97 -0.68
N VAL A 14 -8.32 -9.87 -1.27
CA VAL A 14 -7.59 -9.54 -2.49
C VAL A 14 -8.61 -9.51 -3.63
N TRP A 15 -8.77 -8.35 -4.26
CA TRP A 15 -9.57 -8.22 -5.47
C TRP A 15 -8.78 -8.69 -6.69
N GLY A 16 -9.45 -9.24 -7.70
CA GLY A 16 -8.80 -9.66 -8.94
C GLY A 16 -8.02 -8.54 -9.65
N SER A 17 -8.46 -7.28 -9.51
CA SER A 17 -7.73 -6.12 -10.01
C SER A 17 -6.41 -5.87 -9.26
N ALA A 18 -6.39 -6.08 -7.94
CA ALA A 18 -5.19 -5.96 -7.12
C ALA A 18 -4.18 -7.06 -7.48
N GLU A 19 -4.65 -8.29 -7.72
CA GLU A 19 -3.81 -9.38 -8.22
C GLU A 19 -3.25 -9.07 -9.62
N ALA A 20 -4.10 -8.63 -10.55
CA ALA A 20 -3.69 -8.27 -11.90
C ALA A 20 -2.63 -7.15 -11.92
N LEU A 21 -2.85 -6.08 -11.12
CA LEU A 21 -1.89 -4.99 -10.99
C LEU A 21 -0.57 -5.47 -10.38
N SER A 22 -0.63 -6.33 -9.36
CA SER A 22 0.56 -6.91 -8.72
C SER A 22 1.38 -7.73 -9.72
N ASN A 23 0.72 -8.57 -10.52
CA ASN A 23 1.37 -9.35 -11.57
C ASN A 23 1.96 -8.46 -12.67
N LEU A 24 1.28 -7.38 -13.03
CA LEU A 24 1.82 -6.39 -13.97
C LEU A 24 3.10 -5.74 -13.44
N LEU A 25 3.12 -5.33 -12.16
CA LEU A 25 4.32 -4.75 -11.54
C LEU A 25 5.48 -5.76 -11.44
N LEU A 26 5.19 -7.02 -11.14
CA LEU A 26 6.18 -8.10 -11.11
C LEU A 26 6.77 -8.38 -12.50
N SER A 27 5.94 -8.29 -13.54
CA SER A 27 6.34 -8.54 -14.93
C SER A 27 7.11 -7.38 -15.53
N ASN A 28 6.86 -6.15 -15.05
CA ASN A 28 7.42 -4.92 -15.59
C ASN A 28 8.05 -4.04 -14.49
N PRO A 29 8.99 -4.56 -13.68
CA PRO A 29 9.49 -3.86 -12.49
C PRO A 29 10.18 -2.54 -12.80
N GLU A 30 10.78 -2.41 -13.99
CA GLU A 30 11.45 -1.19 -14.46
C GLU A 30 10.51 0.03 -14.56
N THR A 31 9.19 -0.19 -14.63
CA THR A 31 8.20 0.90 -14.65
C THR A 31 8.17 1.69 -13.34
N ILE A 32 8.51 1.04 -12.22
CA ILE A 32 8.47 1.62 -10.87
C ILE A 32 9.82 1.56 -10.14
N LYS A 33 10.84 0.91 -10.72
CA LYS A 33 12.14 0.70 -10.09
C LYS A 33 12.77 2.03 -9.66
N GLY A 34 13.13 2.12 -8.38
CA GLY A 34 13.72 3.32 -7.80
C GLY A 34 12.80 4.55 -7.73
N ARG A 35 11.51 4.42 -8.09
CA ARG A 35 10.54 5.54 -8.05
C ARG A 35 9.82 5.63 -6.72
N ARG A 36 9.11 6.73 -6.47
CA ARG A 36 8.17 6.86 -5.35
C ARG A 36 6.78 6.51 -5.86
N VAL A 37 6.08 5.61 -5.19
CA VAL A 37 4.76 5.09 -5.59
C VAL A 37 3.72 5.50 -4.56
N LEU A 38 2.56 5.94 -5.04
CA LEU A 38 1.36 6.21 -4.23
C LEU A 38 0.24 5.29 -4.69
N GLU A 39 -0.31 4.48 -3.80
CA GLU A 39 -1.52 3.68 -4.05
C GLU A 39 -2.73 4.33 -3.39
N LEU A 40 -3.77 4.60 -4.19
CA LEU A 40 -5.05 5.14 -3.73
C LEU A 40 -6.08 4.02 -3.56
N GLY A 41 -6.70 3.94 -2.38
CA GLY A 41 -7.68 2.88 -2.09
C GLY A 41 -7.02 1.50 -2.04
N ALA A 42 -5.94 1.40 -1.27
CA ALA A 42 -5.06 0.24 -1.26
C ALA A 42 -5.76 -1.04 -0.77
N GLY A 43 -6.87 -0.93 -0.03
CA GLY A 43 -7.42 -2.07 0.73
C GLY A 43 -6.26 -2.76 1.47
N ILE A 44 -6.25 -4.09 1.56
CA ILE A 44 -5.16 -4.84 2.23
C ILE A 44 -3.73 -4.63 1.69
N GLY A 45 -3.54 -3.87 0.63
CA GLY A 45 -2.25 -3.32 0.22
C GLY A 45 -1.38 -4.24 -0.62
N LEU A 46 -1.96 -5.27 -1.26
CA LEU A 46 -1.20 -6.22 -2.07
C LEU A 46 -0.34 -5.53 -3.15
N PRO A 47 -0.87 -4.61 -3.99
CA PRO A 47 -0.07 -3.96 -5.03
C PRO A 47 1.04 -3.10 -4.43
N SER A 48 0.78 -2.37 -3.34
CA SER A 48 1.81 -1.64 -2.60
C SER A 48 2.91 -2.55 -2.05
N LEU A 49 2.57 -3.69 -1.45
CA LEU A 49 3.56 -4.64 -0.93
C LEU A 49 4.45 -5.20 -2.04
N VAL A 50 3.88 -5.48 -3.21
CA VAL A 50 4.64 -5.89 -4.39
C VAL A 50 5.50 -4.75 -4.91
N ALA A 51 4.96 -3.53 -4.99
CA ALA A 51 5.69 -2.35 -5.40
C ALA A 51 6.92 -2.10 -4.50
N CYS A 52 6.83 -2.43 -3.21
CA CYS A 52 7.95 -2.28 -2.27
C CYS A 52 9.20 -3.08 -2.66
N PHE A 53 9.07 -4.15 -3.46
CA PHE A 53 10.26 -4.88 -3.94
C PHE A 53 11.13 -4.07 -4.90
N PHE A 54 10.57 -3.08 -5.59
CA PHE A 54 11.22 -2.38 -6.70
C PHE A 54 11.26 -0.86 -6.54
N ALA A 55 10.21 -0.26 -5.99
CA ALA A 55 10.10 1.17 -5.76
C ALA A 55 11.06 1.61 -4.65
N SER A 56 11.57 2.84 -4.73
CA SER A 56 12.37 3.47 -3.66
C SER A 56 11.55 3.76 -2.41
N HIS A 57 10.30 4.17 -2.59
CA HIS A 57 9.32 4.48 -1.54
C HIS A 57 7.92 4.10 -1.99
N VAL A 58 7.09 3.59 -1.09
CA VAL A 58 5.68 3.30 -1.32
C VAL A 58 4.84 3.96 -0.22
N CYS A 59 3.89 4.78 -0.65
CA CYS A 59 2.84 5.32 0.20
C CYS A 59 1.54 4.61 -0.18
N MET A 60 0.95 3.88 0.75
CA MET A 60 -0.37 3.29 0.58
C MET A 60 -1.40 4.12 1.32
N THR A 61 -2.56 4.31 0.69
CA THR A 61 -3.61 5.15 1.25
C THR A 61 -4.98 4.50 1.21
N GLU A 62 -5.78 4.78 2.22
CA GLU A 62 -7.14 4.27 2.35
C GLU A 62 -8.02 5.26 3.11
N ARG A 63 -9.34 5.22 2.87
CA ARG A 63 -10.31 6.07 3.56
C ARG A 63 -10.90 5.42 4.82
N ARG A 64 -10.88 4.09 4.88
CA ARG A 64 -11.44 3.28 5.97
C ARG A 64 -10.41 3.06 7.06
N GLU A 65 -10.59 3.74 8.19
CA GLU A 65 -9.69 3.67 9.33
C GLU A 65 -9.58 2.26 9.92
N GLU A 66 -10.68 1.49 9.89
CA GLU A 66 -10.70 0.11 10.42
C GLU A 66 -9.73 -0.83 9.68
N LEU A 67 -9.33 -0.49 8.46
CA LEU A 67 -8.42 -1.31 7.67
C LEU A 67 -6.94 -1.01 7.95
N ILE A 68 -6.61 0.12 8.59
CA ILE A 68 -5.23 0.52 8.83
C ILE A 68 -4.45 -0.50 9.66
N GLU A 69 -5.07 -1.10 10.67
CA GLU A 69 -4.39 -2.09 11.49
C GLU A 69 -4.11 -3.38 10.70
N HIS A 70 -5.04 -3.79 9.83
CA HIS A 70 -4.79 -4.89 8.89
C HIS A 70 -3.63 -4.57 7.94
N PHE A 71 -3.45 -3.31 7.53
CA PHE A 71 -2.35 -2.91 6.65
C PHE A 71 -1.02 -2.92 7.38
N ARG A 72 -0.98 -2.35 8.58
CA ARG A 72 0.22 -2.37 9.42
C ARG A 72 0.67 -3.80 9.67
N GLU A 73 -0.28 -4.69 9.94
CA GLU A 73 0.01 -6.11 10.12
C GLU A 73 0.51 -6.76 8.83
N ASN A 74 -0.11 -6.48 7.68
CA ASN A 74 0.34 -7.00 6.38
C ASN A 74 1.74 -6.50 6.03
N VAL A 75 2.03 -5.21 6.23
CA VAL A 75 3.37 -4.64 6.06
C VAL A 75 4.35 -5.34 7.00
N ARG A 76 4.04 -5.43 8.29
CA ARG A 76 4.90 -6.06 9.30
C ARG A 76 5.24 -7.51 8.96
N ARG A 77 4.26 -8.30 8.52
CA ARG A 77 4.45 -9.71 8.12
C ARG A 77 5.31 -9.86 6.88
N ASN A 78 5.19 -8.94 5.92
CA ASN A 78 5.90 -9.03 4.63
C ASN A 78 7.23 -8.30 4.61
N LEU A 79 7.49 -7.40 5.57
CA LEU A 79 8.71 -6.60 5.65
C LEU A 79 9.99 -7.44 5.64
N PRO A 80 10.10 -8.59 6.33
CA PRO A 80 11.27 -9.45 6.24
C PRO A 80 11.54 -9.96 4.81
N LEU A 81 10.50 -10.33 4.06
CA LEU A 81 10.63 -10.79 2.68
C LEU A 81 11.03 -9.65 1.75
N ILE A 82 10.42 -8.47 1.93
CA ILE A 82 10.75 -7.26 1.17
C ILE A 82 12.20 -6.86 1.39
N ARG A 83 12.66 -6.80 2.65
CA ARG A 83 14.06 -6.51 2.98
C ARG A 83 15.01 -7.52 2.37
N ARG A 84 14.71 -8.83 2.46
CA ARG A 84 15.53 -9.89 1.84
C ARG A 84 15.63 -9.73 0.31
N ARG A 85 14.53 -9.36 -0.36
CA ARG A 85 14.51 -9.15 -1.81
C ARG A 85 15.30 -7.91 -2.22
N ARG A 86 15.14 -6.81 -1.48
CA ARG A 86 15.83 -5.53 -1.74
C ARG A 86 17.31 -5.57 -1.41
N ALA A 87 17.73 -6.35 -0.41
CA ALA A 87 19.15 -6.56 -0.12
C ALA A 87 19.94 -7.19 -1.29
N ARG A 88 19.25 -7.81 -2.26
CA ARG A 88 19.85 -8.34 -3.49
C ARG A 88 19.94 -7.30 -4.61
N ASP A 89 19.38 -6.12 -4.42
CA ASP A 89 19.36 -5.04 -5.41
C ASP A 89 20.07 -3.80 -4.85
N ALA A 90 21.33 -3.63 -5.26
CA ALA A 90 22.19 -2.53 -4.81
C ALA A 90 21.67 -1.13 -5.21
N SER A 91 20.68 -1.05 -6.10
CA SER A 91 20.09 0.24 -6.50
C SER A 91 19.07 0.79 -5.50
N LEU A 92 18.67 0.01 -4.49
CA LEU A 92 17.63 0.38 -3.53
C LEU A 92 18.19 0.62 -2.11
N ARG A 93 17.84 1.77 -1.51
CA ARG A 93 18.21 2.11 -0.13
C ARG A 93 17.40 1.32 0.89
N GLN A 94 18.01 0.93 2.02
CA GLN A 94 17.36 0.07 3.04
C GLN A 94 16.52 0.80 4.11
N GLU A 95 16.43 2.14 4.06
CA GLU A 95 15.67 3.00 4.99
C GLU A 95 14.16 2.73 4.96
N ASP A 96 13.37 3.29 5.88
CA ASP A 96 11.91 3.11 5.95
C ASP A 96 11.22 3.58 4.66
N PHE A 97 10.99 2.62 3.75
CA PHE A 97 10.56 2.83 2.38
C PHE A 97 9.05 2.63 2.19
N VAL A 98 8.30 2.34 3.26
CA VAL A 98 6.87 2.05 3.20
C VAL A 98 6.13 2.84 4.27
N THR A 99 5.09 3.54 3.85
CA THR A 99 4.23 4.37 4.72
C THR A 99 2.78 4.06 4.42
N ALA A 100 1.95 3.99 5.46
CA ALA A 100 0.52 3.82 5.35
C ALA A 100 -0.19 5.05 5.93
N GLN A 101 -1.06 5.67 5.15
CA GLN A 101 -1.76 6.91 5.53
C GLN A 101 -3.28 6.75 5.36
N ILE A 102 -4.04 7.36 6.28
CA ILE A 102 -5.49 7.53 6.09
C ILE A 102 -5.71 8.81 5.29
N LEU A 103 -6.33 8.71 4.12
CA LEU A 103 -6.79 9.90 3.40
C LEU A 103 -8.07 10.43 4.06
N ARG A 104 -7.91 11.26 5.10
CA ARG A 104 -9.05 11.87 5.80
C ARG A 104 -9.75 12.99 5.03
N THR A 105 -9.29 13.44 3.88
CA THR A 105 -9.78 14.72 3.34
C THR A 105 -10.02 14.70 1.83
N TYR A 106 -11.26 14.42 1.44
CA TYR A 106 -11.94 15.07 0.30
C TYR A 106 -13.45 15.29 0.55
N ALA A 107 -14.00 14.85 1.69
CA ALA A 107 -15.45 14.94 1.91
C ALA A 107 -15.93 16.28 2.50
N ARG A 108 -15.08 17.06 3.20
CA ARG A 108 -15.42 18.41 3.69
C ARG A 108 -14.12 19.22 3.80
N GLY A 109 -14.12 20.44 3.28
CA GLY A 109 -12.95 21.33 3.33
C GLY A 109 -12.47 21.57 4.76
N GLY A 110 -11.16 21.55 4.95
CA GLY A 110 -10.51 21.78 6.25
C GLY A 110 -9.03 21.39 6.17
N ASP A 111 -8.16 22.37 6.33
CA ASP A 111 -6.70 22.35 6.24
C ASP A 111 -6.00 21.55 7.35
N ASP A 112 -6.19 20.23 7.43
CA ASP A 112 -5.40 19.40 8.34
C ASP A 112 -4.65 18.29 7.59
N ALA A 113 -3.52 18.67 7.02
CA ALA A 113 -2.52 17.75 6.51
C ALA A 113 -1.79 17.07 7.69
N VAL A 114 -2.13 15.82 7.97
CA VAL A 114 -1.35 15.00 8.92
C VAL A 114 -0.03 14.62 8.25
N SER A 115 1.05 15.23 8.74
CA SER A 115 2.43 14.90 8.37
C SER A 115 2.77 13.46 8.79
N CYS A 116 3.36 12.70 7.87
CA CYS A 116 4.18 11.52 8.19
C CYS A 116 5.61 11.84 7.81
#